data_AF-F2F0W1-F1
#
_entry.id   AF-F2F0W1-F1
#
_cell.length_a   1.000
_cell.length_b   1.000
_cell.length_c   1.000
_cell.angle_alpha   90.00
_cell.angle_beta   90.00
_cell.angle_gamma   90.00
#
_symmetry.space_group_name_H-M   'P 1'
#
loop_
_entity.id
_entity.type
_entity.pdbx_description
1 polymer ?
#
loop_
_entity_poly.entity_id
_entity_poly.type
_entity_poly.pdbx_seq_one_letter_code
_entity_poly.pdbx_strand_id
1 'polypeptide(L)'
;MTKKYFTILSGIFFILTILPFSFATTTWGDKLFTLVINISLYLPLSFGGVGLIFGLLGEKGLLKQSLVFLNILGICIWGVLLFVGIYGFQQP
;
A
#
# COMPACT_ATOMS: atom_id res chain seq x y z
N MET A 1 6.94 -14.25 -20.25
CA MET A 1 7.81 -13.54 -19.27
C MET A 1 7.14 -12.30 -18.68
N THR A 2 6.46 -11.45 -19.46
CA THR A 2 5.80 -10.21 -19.00
C THR A 2 4.89 -10.36 -17.78
N LYS A 3 4.09 -11.43 -17.73
CA LYS A 3 3.17 -11.68 -16.59
C LYS A 3 3.88 -11.91 -15.26
N LYS A 4 5.07 -12.53 -15.27
CA LYS A 4 5.89 -12.69 -14.06
C LYS A 4 6.39 -11.35 -13.55
N TYR A 5 6.80 -10.45 -14.44
CA TYR A 5 7.20 -9.10 -14.06
C TYR A 5 6.04 -8.32 -13.41
N PHE A 6 4.82 -8.42 -13.93
CA PHE A 6 3.65 -7.82 -13.29
C PHE A 6 3.37 -8.40 -11.90
N THR A 7 3.49 -9.71 -11.71
CA THR A 7 3.39 -10.34 -10.39
C THR A 7 4.46 -9.78 -9.42
N ILE A 8 5.71 -9.67 -9.87
CA ILE A 8 6.80 -9.12 -9.06
C ILE A 8 6.55 -7.65 -8.72
N LEU A 9 6.16 -6.83 -9.70
CA LEU A 9 5.83 -5.41 -9.49
C LEU A 9 4.67 -5.26 -8.51
N SER A 10 3.61 -6.07 -8.64
CA SER A 10 2.50 -6.09 -7.69
C SER A 10 2.98 -6.36 -6.26
N GLY A 11 3.90 -7.31 -6.08
CA GLY A 11 4.54 -7.58 -4.80
C GLY A 11 5.36 -6.40 -4.27
N ILE A 12 6.16 -5.76 -5.11
CA ILE A 12 6.95 -4.58 -4.73
C ILE A 12 6.04 -3.43 -4.29
N PHE A 13 5.00 -3.12 -5.08
CA PHE A 13 4.05 -2.06 -4.75
C PHE A 13 3.23 -2.38 -3.50
N PHE A 14 2.90 -3.66 -3.27
CA PHE A 14 2.29 -4.08 -2.02
C PHE A 14 3.20 -3.85 -0.81
N ILE A 15 4.49 -4.20 -0.92
CA ILE A 15 5.49 -3.91 0.13
C ILE A 15 5.53 -2.40 0.38
N LEU A 16 5.66 -1.57 -0.66
CA LEU A 16 5.67 -0.11 -0.52
C LEU A 16 4.40 0.45 0.14
N THR A 17 3.25 -0.21 -0.07
CA THR A 17 1.98 0.16 0.56
C THR A 17 2.00 -0.12 2.07
N ILE A 18 2.52 -1.26 2.50
CA ILE A 18 2.55 -1.66 3.92
C ILE A 18 3.74 -1.10 4.68
N LEU A 19 4.83 -0.77 3.99
CA LEU A 19 6.10 -0.34 4.57
C LEU A 19 5.96 0.75 5.64
N PRO A 20 5.13 1.81 5.48
CA PRO A 20 4.98 2.83 6.51
C PRO A 20 4.40 2.26 7.82
N PHE A 21 3.49 1.28 7.76
CA PHE A 21 2.96 0.62 8.95
C PHE A 21 4.01 -0.19 9.70
N SER A 22 4.85 -0.92 8.97
CA SER A 22 5.91 -1.74 9.58
C SER A 22 6.95 -0.88 10.31
N PHE A 23 7.12 0.36 9.87
CA PHE A 23 8.08 1.29 10.42
C PHE A 23 7.54 2.15 11.56
N ALA A 24 6.22 2.38 11.63
CA ALA A 24 5.60 3.17 12.70
C ALA A 24 5.86 2.63 14.13
N THR A 25 6.27 1.38 14.28
CA THR A 25 6.52 0.73 15.58
C THR A 25 7.98 0.79 16.03
N THR A 26 8.88 1.35 15.22
CA THR A 26 10.33 1.39 15.50
C THR A 26 10.84 2.82 15.59
N THR A 27 11.83 3.07 16.46
CA THR A 27 12.40 4.43 16.66
C THR A 27 13.04 5.02 15.40
N TRP A 28 13.58 4.18 14.53
CA TRP A 28 14.08 4.61 13.22
C TRP A 28 12.99 4.72 12.17
N GLY A 29 11.95 3.89 12.27
CA GLY A 29 10.88 3.85 11.30
C GLY A 29 9.93 5.04 11.37
N ASP A 30 9.84 5.75 12.50
CA ASP A 30 9.12 7.03 12.60
C ASP A 30 9.62 8.07 11.59
N LYS A 31 10.94 8.14 11.37
CA LYS A 31 11.53 9.03 10.35
C LYS A 31 11.12 8.64 8.92
N LEU A 32 11.08 7.34 8.63
CA LEU A 32 10.68 6.83 7.32
C LEU A 32 9.18 7.03 7.08
N PHE A 33 8.35 6.76 8.09
CA PHE A 33 6.92 7.01 8.06
C PHE A 33 6.64 8.49 7.79
N THR A 34 7.27 9.37 8.57
CA THR A 34 7.14 10.83 8.42
C THR A 34 7.58 11.30 7.04
N LEU A 35 8.68 10.76 6.50
CA LEU A 35 9.14 11.08 5.15
C LEU A 35 8.11 10.68 4.08
N VAL A 36 7.54 9.48 4.16
CA VAL A 36 6.51 9.02 3.21
C VAL A 36 5.26 9.90 3.28
N ILE A 37 4.78 10.20 4.48
CA ILE A 37 3.58 11.03 4.67
C ILE A 37 3.82 12.48 4.24
N ASN A 38 5.03 13.02 4.45
CA ASN A 38 5.39 14.37 4.00
C ASN A 38 5.45 14.51 2.47
N ILE A 39 5.77 13.43 1.74
CA ILE A 39 5.68 13.45 0.27
C ILE A 39 4.21 13.55 -0.15
N SER A 40 3.36 12.67 0.37
CA SER A 40 1.91 12.77 0.23
C SER A 40 1.23 11.76 1.14
N LEU A 41 0.19 12.22 1.83
CA LEU A 41 -0.72 11.37 2.59
C LEU A 41 -1.36 10.26 1.71
N TYR A 42 -1.53 10.51 0.41
CA TYR A 42 -2.13 9.58 -0.55
C TYR A 42 -1.11 8.66 -1.24
N LEU A 43 0.18 8.80 -0.97
CA LEU A 43 1.23 8.03 -1.64
C LEU A 43 1.08 6.51 -1.43
N PRO A 44 0.87 6.01 -0.20
CA PRO A 44 0.73 4.57 0.02
C PRO A 44 -0.55 4.01 -0.62
N LEU A 45 -1.63 4.79 -0.64
CA LEU A 45 -2.87 4.42 -1.33
C LEU A 45 -2.64 4.27 -2.84
N SER A 46 -1.86 5.19 -3.42
CA SER A 46 -1.49 5.15 -4.84
C SER A 46 -0.65 3.91 -5.16
N PHE A 47 0.30 3.55 -4.29
CA PHE A 47 1.05 2.31 -4.42
C PHE A 47 0.16 1.08 -4.37
N GLY A 48 -0.82 1.04 -3.47
CA GLY A 48 -1.78 -0.07 -3.40
C GLY A 48 -2.60 -0.19 -4.68
N GLY A 49 -3.07 0.94 -5.23
CA GLY A 49 -3.80 0.98 -6.50
C GLY A 49 -2.98 0.46 -7.68
N VAL A 50 -1.74 0.93 -7.82
CA VAL A 50 -0.81 0.47 -8.87
C VAL A 50 -0.46 -1.01 -8.68
N GLY A 51 -0.21 -1.43 -7.45
CA GLY A 51 0.06 -2.83 -7.10
C GLY A 51 -1.13 -3.75 -7.41
N LEU A 52 -2.36 -3.28 -7.19
CA LEU A 52 -3.58 -3.99 -7.56
C LEU A 52 -3.70 -4.16 -9.08
N ILE A 53 -3.47 -3.09 -9.85
CA ILE A 53 -3.50 -3.13 -11.33
C ILE A 53 -2.50 -4.17 -11.84
N PHE A 54 -1.26 -4.15 -11.34
CA PHE A 54 -0.27 -5.16 -11.71
C PHE A 54 -0.64 -6.57 -11.26
N GLY A 55 -1.25 -6.72 -10.08
CA GLY A 55 -1.73 -8.02 -9.58
C GLY A 55 -2.82 -8.62 -10.47
N LEU A 56 -3.73 -7.79 -11.00
CA LEU A 56 -4.76 -8.21 -11.93
C LEU A 56 -4.19 -8.64 -13.29
N LEU A 57 -3.15 -7.95 -13.77
CA LEU A 57 -2.45 -8.26 -15.04
C LEU A 57 -1.40 -9.39 -14.91
N GLY A 58 -1.08 -9.80 -13.68
CA GLY A 58 -0.08 -10.79 -13.34
C GLY A 58 -0.41 -12.22 -13.80
N GLU A 59 0.51 -13.13 -13.45
CA GLU A 59 0.40 -14.55 -13.76
C GLU A 59 -0.82 -15.20 -13.08
N LYS A 60 -1.51 -16.11 -13.77
CA LYS A 60 -2.69 -16.80 -13.21
C LYS A 60 -2.26 -17.77 -12.11
N GLY A 61 -3.11 -17.96 -11.10
CA GLY A 61 -2.90 -18.93 -10.03
C GLY A 61 -3.17 -18.34 -8.64
N LEU A 62 -2.83 -19.11 -7.61
CA LEU A 62 -3.01 -18.73 -6.21
C LEU A 62 -2.24 -17.45 -5.85
N LEU A 63 -1.00 -17.31 -6.35
CA LEU A 63 -0.17 -16.12 -6.12
C LEU A 63 -0.85 -14.81 -6.55
N LYS A 64 -1.54 -14.82 -7.70
CA LYS A 64 -2.30 -13.65 -8.15
C LYS A 64 -3.47 -13.35 -7.22
N GLN A 65 -4.23 -14.37 -6.81
CA GLN A 65 -5.35 -14.18 -5.90
C GLN A 65 -4.87 -13.59 -4.58
N SER A 66 -3.78 -14.11 -4.01
CA SER A 66 -3.17 -13.59 -2.80
C SER A 66 -2.71 -12.14 -2.97
N LEU A 67 -1.98 -11.81 -4.05
CA LEU A 67 -1.50 -10.44 -4.27
C LEU A 67 -2.65 -9.45 -4.51
N VAL A 68 -3.69 -9.84 -5.25
CA VAL A 68 -4.87 -9.00 -5.46
C VAL A 68 -5.58 -8.77 -4.13
N PHE A 69 -5.82 -9.82 -3.35
CA PHE A 69 -6.44 -9.71 -2.03
C PHE A 69 -5.62 -8.81 -1.09
N LEU A 70 -4.31 -9.03 -1.03
CA LEU A 70 -3.38 -8.26 -0.20
C LEU A 70 -3.35 -6.77 -0.60
N ASN A 71 -3.31 -6.45 -1.89
CA ASN A 71 -3.36 -5.06 -2.35
C ASN A 71 -4.71 -4.41 -2.01
N ILE A 72 -5.84 -5.09 -2.20
CA ILE A 72 -7.17 -4.59 -1.79
C ILE A 72 -7.18 -4.31 -0.29
N LEU A 73 -6.68 -5.24 0.52
CA LEU A 73 -6.63 -5.10 1.97
C LEU A 73 -5.76 -3.88 2.37
N GLY A 74 -4.58 -3.72 1.75
CA GLY A 74 -3.72 -2.56 1.95
C GLY A 74 -4.40 -1.23 1.59
N ILE A 75 -5.10 -1.17 0.45
CA ILE A 75 -5.90 0.00 0.04
C ILE A 75 -6.99 0.29 1.08
N CYS A 76 -7.72 -0.72 1.54
CA CYS A 76 -8.79 -0.54 2.53
C CYS A 76 -8.25 0.01 3.86
N ILE A 77 -7.13 -0.53 4.36
CA ILE A 77 -6.50 -0.02 5.59
C ILE A 77 -6.11 1.44 5.41
N TRP A 78 -5.44 1.80 4.30
CA TRP A 78 -5.09 3.19 4.04
C TRP A 78 -6.30 4.10 3.85
N GLY A 79 -7.37 3.60 3.21
CA GLY A 79 -8.63 4.33 3.08
C GLY A 79 -9.23 4.68 4.44
N VAL A 80 -9.24 3.73 5.38
CA VAL A 80 -9.69 3.97 6.75
C VAL A 80 -8.77 4.97 7.46
N LEU A 81 -7.45 4.84 7.33
CA LEU A 81 -6.52 5.80 7.94
C LEU A 81 -6.70 7.21 7.40
N LEU A 82 -6.86 7.36 6.09
CA LEU A 82 -7.09 8.66 5.47
C LEU A 82 -8.40 9.29 5.97
N PHE A 83 -9.45 8.49 6.05
CA PHE A 83 -10.73 8.93 6.58
C PHE A 83 -10.58 9.43 8.03
N VAL A 84 -9.93 8.65 8.90
CA VAL A 84 -9.68 9.04 10.30
C VAL A 84 -8.76 10.27 10.38
N GLY A 85 -7.70 10.33 9.57
CA GLY A 85 -6.77 11.45 9.57
C GLY A 85 -7.40 12.77 9.11
N ILE A 86 -8.31 12.72 8.14
CA ILE A 86 -8.97 13.92 7.60
C ILE A 86 -10.16 14.36 8.45
N TYR A 87 -11.01 13.42 8.89
CA TYR A 87 -12.29 13.72 9.53
C TYR A 87 -12.26 13.53 11.06
N GLY A 88 -11.37 12.68 11.59
CA GLY A 88 -11.34 12.34 13.01
C GLY A 88 -10.81 13.43 13.93
N PHE A 89 -10.10 14.42 13.39
CA PHE A 89 -9.49 15.52 14.15
C PHE A 89 -10.07 16.90 13.82
N GLN A 90 -11.19 16.95 13.10
CA GLN A 90 -11.90 18.21 12.86
C GLN A 90 -12.51 18.69 14.19
N GLN A 91 -11.94 19.75 14.76
CA GLN A 91 -12.55 20.46 15.90
C GLN A 91 -13.70 21.35 15.37
N PRO A 92 -14.80 21.51 16.14
CA PRO A 92 -15.92 22.37 15.76
C PRO A 92 -15.54 23.85 15.63
#